data_AF-A0A838GSS4-F1
#
_entry.id   AF-A0A838GSS4-F1
#
_cell.length_a   1.000
_cell.length_b   1.000
_cell.length_c   1.000
_cell.angle_alpha   90.00
_cell.angle_beta   90.00
_cell.angle_gamma   90.00
#
_symmetry.space_group_name_H-M   'P 1'
#
loop_
_entity.id
_entity.type
_entity.pdbx_description
1 polymer ?
#
loop_
_entity_poly.entity_id
_entity_poly.type
_entity_poly.pdbx_seq_one_letter_code
_entity_poly.pdbx_strand_id
1 'polypeptide(L)' 'MFILELEFDGDERRLAARPAHRDRLLALHASGRLVLAGPWEDDSGAVLVFNT' A
#
# COMPACT_ATOMS: atom_id res chain seq x y z
N MET A 1 0.15 12.87 10.46
CA MET A 1 1.01 12.26 9.42
C MET A 1 1.56 10.95 9.95
N PHE A 2 1.30 9.85 9.24
CA PHE A 2 1.86 8.53 9.57
C PHE A 2 2.53 7.92 8.36
N ILE A 3 3.64 7.21 8.59
CA ILE A 3 4.35 6.43 7.58
C ILE A 3 4.25 4.97 8.01
N LEU A 4 3.74 4.13 7.12
CA LEU A 4 3.64 2.69 7.29
C LEU A 4 4.59 2.02 6.30
N GLU A 5 5.53 1.28 6.83
CA GLU A 5 6.39 0.37 6.07
C GLU A 5 5.84 -1.05 6.19
N LEU A 6 5.77 -1.75 5.07
CA LEU A 6 5.26 -3.12 4.97
C LEU A 6 6.36 -4.03 4.44
N GLU A 7 6.48 -5.21 5.03
CA GLU A 7 7.30 -6.31 4.52
C GLU A 7 6.39 -7.34 3.82
N PHE A 8 6.86 -7.84 2.67
CA PHE A 8 6.22 -8.89 1.91
C PHE A 8 6.92 -10.23 2.18
N ASP A 9 6.14 -11.18 2.67
CA ASP A 9 6.55 -12.51 3.12
C ASP A 9 6.35 -13.60 2.06
N GLY A 10 5.95 -13.23 0.84
CA GLY A 10 5.72 -14.19 -0.25
C GLY A 10 4.37 -14.91 -0.21
N ASP A 11 3.47 -14.59 0.73
CA ASP A 11 2.17 -15.28 0.83
C ASP A 11 1.29 -15.03 -0.42
N GLU A 12 0.95 -16.11 -1.13
CA GLU A 12 0.12 -16.06 -2.34
C GLU A 12 -1.25 -15.41 -2.11
N ARG A 13 -1.80 -15.48 -0.89
CA ARG A 13 -3.06 -14.83 -0.54
C ARG A 13 -2.95 -13.31 -0.62
N ARG A 14 -1.78 -12.74 -0.30
CA ARG A 14 -1.51 -11.31 -0.45
C ARG A 14 -1.41 -10.92 -1.92
N LEU A 15 -0.80 -11.77 -2.77
CA LEU A 15 -0.78 -11.56 -4.22
C LEU A 15 -2.19 -11.54 -4.81
N ALA A 16 -3.03 -12.50 -4.43
CA ALA A 16 -4.43 -12.56 -4.84
C ALA A 16 -5.24 -11.34 -4.39
N ALA A 17 -4.91 -10.76 -3.23
CA ALA A 17 -5.57 -9.57 -2.69
C ALA A 17 -5.11 -8.24 -3.32
N ARG A 18 -4.02 -8.22 -4.10
CA ARG A 18 -3.42 -6.99 -4.67
C ARG A 18 -4.43 -6.12 -5.46
N PRO A 19 -5.33 -6.65 -6.31
CA PRO A 19 -6.30 -5.82 -7.01
C PRO A 19 -7.22 -5.04 -6.05
N ALA A 20 -7.87 -5.74 -5.12
CA ALA A 20 -8.74 -5.10 -4.12
C ALA A 20 -7.99 -4.14 -3.20
N HIS A 21 -6.73 -4.46 -2.87
CA HIS A 21 -5.86 -3.56 -2.11
C HIS A 21 -5.61 -2.25 -2.86
N ARG A 22 -5.29 -2.31 -4.17
CA ARG A 22 -5.06 -1.12 -5.00
C ARG A 22 -6.32 -0.25 -5.11
N ASP A 23 -7.49 -0.85 -5.30
CA ASP A 23 -8.76 -0.10 -5.33
C ASP A 23 -9.00 0.68 -4.04
N ARG A 24 -8.68 0.07 -2.89
CA ARG A 24 -8.77 0.74 -1.58
C ARG A 24 -7.78 1.89 -1.45
N LEU A 25 -6.54 1.73 -1.92
CA LEU A 25 -5.54 2.81 -1.91
C LEU A 25 -5.95 3.97 -2.80
N LEU A 26 -6.49 3.68 -4.00
CA LEU A 26 -7.02 4.71 -4.91
C LEU A 26 -8.15 5.52 -4.25
N ALA A 27 -9.09 4.86 -3.57
CA ALA A 27 -10.17 5.54 -2.86
C ALA A 27 -9.64 6.44 -1.71
N LEU A 28 -8.65 5.96 -0.95
CA LEU A 28 -8.02 6.72 0.13
C LEU A 28 -7.20 7.91 -0.38
N HIS A 29 -6.55 7.75 -1.52
CA HIS A 29 -5.82 8.84 -2.18
C HIS A 29 -6.80 9.89 -2.71
N ALA A 30 -7.88 9.46 -3.37
CA ALA A 30 -8.94 10.35 -3.83
C ALA A 30 -9.60 11.15 -2.69
N SER A 31 -9.68 10.58 -1.48
CA SER A 31 -10.19 11.27 -0.30
C SER A 31 -9.15 12.14 0.44
N GLY A 32 -7.92 12.24 -0.07
CA GLY A 32 -6.83 13.01 0.56
C GLY A 32 -6.27 12.42 1.86
N ARG A 33 -6.64 11.20 2.22
CA ARG A 33 -6.16 10.50 3.44
C ARG A 33 -4.84 9.78 3.21
N LEU A 34 -4.58 9.36 1.98
CA LEU A 34 -3.32 8.75 1.56
C LEU A 34 -2.61 9.72 0.63
N VAL A 35 -1.36 10.05 0.97
CA VAL A 35 -0.51 10.97 0.19
C VAL A 35 0.25 10.22 -0.89
N LEU A 36 0.82 9.07 -0.55
CA LEU A 36 1.52 8.19 -1.49
C LEU A 36 1.46 6.73 -1.03
N ALA A 37 1.53 5.81 -1.98
CA ALA A 37 1.71 4.40 -1.73
C ALA A 37 2.45 3.73 -2.91
N GLY A 38 3.39 2.85 -2.62
CA GLY A 38 4.12 2.13 -3.67
C GLY A 38 5.01 1.02 -3.11
N PRO A 39 5.29 -0.02 -3.91
CA PRO A 39 6.24 -1.07 -3.54
C PRO A 39 7.69 -0.56 -3.58
N TRP A 40 8.57 -1.28 -2.90
CA TRP A 40 10.01 -1.17 -3.13
C TRP A 40 10.39 -1.76 -4.50
N GLU A 41 11.51 -1.32 -5.08
CA GLU A 41 11.97 -1.80 -6.39
C GLU A 41 12.30 -3.30 -6.40
N ASP A 42 12.70 -3.84 -5.25
CA ASP A 42 13.06 -5.25 -5.06
C ASP A 42 11.87 -6.14 -4.67
N ASP A 43 10.64 -5.62 -4.71
CA ASP A 43 9.40 -6.30 -4.31
C ASP A 43 9.37 -6.81 -2.85
N SER A 44 10.32 -6.40 -2.01
CA SER A 44 10.41 -6.82 -0.59
C SER A 44 9.29 -6.29 0.29
N GLY A 45 8.54 -5.30 -0.20
CA GLY A 45 7.61 -4.56 0.64
C GLY A 45 7.00 -3.34 -0.05
N ALA A 46 6.50 -2.42 0.77
CA ALA A 46 5.91 -1.17 0.31
C ALA A 46 5.96 -0.08 1.38
N VAL A 47 5.84 1.17 0.96
CA VAL A 47 5.61 2.31 1.84
C VAL A 47 4.25 2.94 1.55
N LEU A 48 3.54 3.32 2.61
CA LEU A 48 2.30 4.09 2.54
C LEU A 48 2.43 5.31 3.46
N VAL A 49 2.12 6.50 2.94
CA VAL A 49 2.14 7.75 3.73
C VAL A 49 0.72 8.28 3.86
N PHE A 50 0.24 8.39 5.10
CA PHE A 50 -1.09 8.86 5.42
C PHE A 50 -1.08 10.28 5.97
N ASN A 51 -2.02 11.08 5.49
CA ASN A 51 -2.38 12.37 6.06
C ASN A 51 -3.55 12.17 7.02
N THR A 52 -3.38 12.61 8.26
CA THR A 52 -4.34 12.43 9.36
C THR A 52 -4.58 13.74 10.05
#